data_AF-A0A963Q1H5-F1
#
_entry.id   AF-A0A963Q1H5-F1
#
_cell.length_a   1.000
_cell.length_b   1.000
_cell.length_c   1.000
_cell.angle_alpha   90.00
_cell.angle_beta   90.00
_cell.angle_gamma   90.00
#
_symmetry.space_group_name_H-M   'P 1'
#
loop_
_entity.id
_entity.type
_entity.pdbx_description
1 polymer ?
#
loop_
_entity_poly.entity_id
_entity_poly.type
_entity_poly.pdbx_seq_one_letter_code
_entity_poly.pdbx_strand_id
1 'polypeptide(L)' 'EQCYGVAKAGENDCKAGAGTTCAGTAKMDYQGNAWKKVPVGTCTSIKTPHGMGSLTPMKS' A
#
# COMPACT_ATOMS: atom_id res chain seq x y z
N GLU A 1 0.03 10.85 -0.82
CA GLU A 1 0.24 9.99 -2.01
C GLU A 1 -0.14 8.56 -1.69
N GLN A 2 -0.55 7.79 -2.71
CA GLN A 2 -0.81 6.36 -2.56
C GLN A 2 0.54 5.65 -2.63
N CYS A 3 0.92 4.97 -1.55
CA CYS A 3 2.18 4.25 -1.50
C CYS A 3 1.94 2.76 -1.36
N TYR A 4 2.35 2.01 -2.36
CA TYR A 4 2.18 0.57 -2.50
C TYR A 4 3.36 -0.17 -1.88
N GLY A 5 3.10 -1.38 -1.36
CA GLY A 5 4.13 -2.21 -0.73
C GLY A 5 4.59 -1.72 0.64
N VAL A 6 3.90 -0.74 1.24
CA VAL A 6 4.15 -0.24 2.62
C VAL A 6 3.06 -0.63 3.62
N ALA A 7 1.94 -1.15 3.12
CA ALA A 7 0.80 -1.52 3.94
C ALA A 7 1.03 -2.92 4.57
N LYS A 8 0.73 -3.08 5.86
CA LYS A 8 0.89 -4.35 6.59
C LYS A 8 -0.32 -5.27 6.39
N ALA A 9 -0.23 -6.51 6.84
CA ALA A 9 -1.37 -7.42 6.89
C ALA A 9 -2.53 -6.78 7.66
N GLY A 10 -3.73 -6.84 7.09
CA GLY A 10 -4.93 -6.16 7.60
C GLY A 10 -4.97 -4.66 7.35
N GLU A 11 -3.95 -4.06 6.74
CA GLU A 11 -3.89 -2.63 6.44
C GLU A 11 -3.87 -2.39 4.93
N ASN A 12 -4.83 -1.63 4.43
CA ASN A 12 -4.85 -1.17 3.04
C ASN A 12 -5.76 0.05 3.02
N ASP A 13 -5.27 1.23 2.68
CA ASP A 13 -6.07 2.46 2.56
C ASP A 13 -6.75 2.57 1.20
N CYS A 14 -6.84 1.46 0.49
CA CYS A 14 -7.35 1.45 -0.86
C CYS A 14 -8.71 2.15 -0.93
N LYS A 15 -8.75 3.27 -1.69
CA LYS A 15 -9.94 4.07 -1.98
C LYS A 15 -10.85 3.23 -2.88
N ALA A 16 -11.50 2.27 -2.26
CA ALA A 16 -12.49 1.45 -2.87
C ALA A 16 -13.64 2.37 -3.29
N GLY A 17 -14.02 2.34 -4.57
CA GLY A 17 -15.25 2.98 -5.01
C GLY A 17 -16.44 2.36 -4.28
N ALA A 18 -17.57 3.07 -4.23
CA ALA A 18 -18.79 2.56 -3.60
C ALA A 18 -19.11 1.15 -4.13
N GLY A 19 -19.07 0.14 -3.25
CA GLY A 19 -19.29 -1.27 -3.59
C GLY A 19 -18.04 -2.16 -3.67
N THR A 20 -16.83 -1.61 -3.48
CA THR A 20 -15.61 -2.41 -3.28
C THR A 20 -15.12 -2.24 -1.85
N THR A 21 -14.59 -3.31 -1.25
CA THR A 21 -13.94 -3.26 0.07
C THR A 21 -12.50 -3.70 -0.10
N CYS A 22 -11.63 -2.81 -0.60
CA CYS A 22 -10.19 -3.04 -0.56
C CYS A 22 -9.55 -2.49 0.72
N ALA A 23 -10.30 -1.73 1.53
CA ALA A 23 -9.81 -1.30 2.83
C ALA A 23 -9.58 -2.51 3.75
N GLY A 24 -8.37 -2.65 4.29
CA GLY A 24 -8.00 -3.74 5.19
C GLY A 24 -7.83 -5.13 4.56
N THR A 25 -7.73 -5.24 3.23
CA THR A 25 -7.60 -6.54 2.54
C THR A 25 -6.18 -7.03 2.31
N ALA A 26 -5.17 -6.33 2.83
CA ALA A 26 -3.80 -6.84 2.77
C ALA A 26 -3.74 -8.18 3.53
N LYS A 27 -3.46 -9.26 2.83
CA LYS A 27 -3.29 -10.61 3.38
C LYS A 27 -1.91 -10.81 3.99
N MET A 28 -0.92 -10.03 3.54
CA MET A 28 0.46 -10.12 4.00
C MET A 28 1.04 -8.73 4.21
N ASP A 29 2.10 -8.67 5.02
CA ASP A 29 2.86 -7.44 5.18
C ASP A 29 3.51 -7.02 3.86
N TYR A 30 3.50 -5.72 3.57
CA TYR A 30 4.14 -5.13 2.39
C TYR A 30 3.61 -5.68 1.07
N GLN A 31 2.33 -6.06 1.05
CA GLN A 31 1.68 -6.60 -0.14
C GLN A 31 1.74 -5.59 -1.29
N GLY A 32 2.30 -5.99 -2.44
CA GLY A 32 2.59 -5.06 -3.55
C GLY A 32 1.37 -4.35 -4.14
N ASN A 33 0.19 -4.95 -4.06
CA ASN A 33 -1.08 -4.35 -4.49
C ASN A 33 -1.82 -3.63 -3.34
N ALA A 34 -1.33 -3.70 -2.09
CA ALA A 34 -1.85 -2.95 -0.96
C ALA A 34 -1.07 -1.66 -0.80
N TRP A 35 -1.78 -0.59 -0.46
CA TRP A 35 -1.19 0.72 -0.30
C TRP A 35 -1.72 1.46 0.90
N LYS A 36 -0.91 2.37 1.45
CA LYS A 36 -1.34 3.34 2.44
C LYS A 36 -1.29 4.75 1.90
N LYS A 37 -2.13 5.62 2.47
CA LYS A 37 -2.06 7.06 2.19
C LYS A 37 -0.97 7.67 3.06
N VAL A 38 0.13 8.05 2.43
CA VAL A 38 1.29 8.65 3.12
C VAL A 38 1.45 10.12 2.71
N PRO A 39 2.19 10.95 3.48
CA PRO A 39 2.52 12.32 3.05
C PRO A 39 3.24 12.31 1.71
N VAL A 40 3.00 13.30 0.85
CA VAL A 40 3.61 13.36 -0.49
C VAL A 40 5.14 13.46 -0.37
N GLY A 41 5.88 12.72 -1.21
CA GLY A 41 7.34 12.68 -1.20
C GLY A 41 7.97 11.75 -0.16
N THR A 42 7.15 11.02 0.62
CA THR A 42 7.65 10.07 1.62
C THR A 42 7.64 8.63 1.13
N CYS A 43 6.81 8.29 0.14
CA CYS A 43 6.59 6.93 -0.30
C CYS A 43 7.87 6.18 -0.68
N THR A 44 8.69 6.79 -1.53
CA THR A 44 9.99 6.23 -1.95
C THR A 44 11.04 6.25 -0.84
N SER A 45 10.83 7.05 0.20
CA SER A 45 11.68 7.11 1.39
C SER A 45 11.25 6.11 2.48
N ILE A 46 10.04 5.54 2.36
CA ILE A 46 9.58 4.48 3.26
C ILE A 46 10.29 3.20 2.87
N LYS A 47 11.19 2.77 3.76
CA LYS A 47 11.91 1.51 3.64
C LYS A 47 11.11 0.40 4.29
N THR A 48 10.85 -0.65 3.52
CA THR A 48 10.18 -1.86 3.96
C THR A 48 11.13 -3.05 3.85
N PRO A 49 10.86 -4.17 4.53
CA PRO A 49 11.63 -5.41 4.38
C PRO A 49 11.66 -5.95 2.94
N HIS A 50 10.65 -5.61 2.12
CA HIS A 50 10.53 -6.05 0.73
C HIS A 50 11.10 -5.05 -0.28
N GLY A 51 11.54 -3.86 0.17
CA GLY A 51 12.09 -2.83 -0.71
C GLY A 51 11.71 -1.41 -0.29
N MET A 52 11.72 -0.49 -1.23
CA MET A 52 11.18 0.85 -1.01
C MET A 52 9.70 0.90 -1.41
N GLY A 53 8.93 1.76 -0.76
CA GLY A 53 7.55 2.02 -1.17
C GLY A 53 7.47 2.50 -2.61
N SER A 54 6.42 2.09 -3.32
CA SER A 54 6.20 2.42 -4.72
C SER A 54 5.00 3.34 -4.89
N LEU A 55 5.09 4.33 -5.78
CA LEU A 55 3.94 5.15 -6.17
C LEU A 55 2.97 4.42 -7.10
N THR A 56 3.38 3.25 -7.61
CA THR A 56 2.58 2.40 -8.49
C THR A 56 2.36 1.03 -7.86
N PRO A 57 1.22 0.36 -8.14
CA PRO A 57 0.99 -1.00 -7.67
C PRO A 57 2.09 -1.93 -8.14
N MET A 58 2.77 -2.56 -7.18
CA MET A 58 3.79 -3.56 -7.47
C MET A 58 3.05 -4.87 -7.78
N LYS A 59 3.29 -5.44 -8.96
CA LYS A 59 2.77 -6.77 -9.28
C LYS A 59 3.41 -7.76 -8.30
N SER A 60 2.55 -8.45 -7.55
CA SER A 60 2.90 -9.59 -6.71
C SER A 60 3.61 -10.68 -7.50
#